data_AF-A0A817M639-F1
#
_entry.id   AF-A0A817M639-F1
#
_cell.length_a   1.000
_cell.length_b   1.000
_cell.length_c   1.000
_cell.angle_alpha   90.00
_cell.angle_beta   90.00
_cell.angle_gamma   90.00
#
_symmetry.space_group_name_H-M   'P 1'
#
loop_
_entity.id
_entity.type
_entity.pdbx_description
1 polymer ?
#
loop_
_entity_poly.entity_id
_entity_poly.type
_entity_poly.pdbx_seq_one_letter_code
_entity_poly.pdbx_strand_id
1 'polypeptide(L)'
;DSSDRLLQAADRDVSPNEIVRSSLTPQFQFQLTLSTPPPITCSYILDYEQARQVFLFAMDKINSSKSYYILDGFVTDHVELCQDTSQLYSKLIFFESNIDRKCKMHKRRIDILSSLCKEISEEHYLYLVRQLLFELGECYSMLLDLKLEQKYDLNSSKTIEKISHLIQLGISTFEHFLLTMNDKKTNEKPENYADEYVRSVLLAYFYIGRFHSKSIHDRIEHIQQSLNQYKIIVDYVDKHPNVLEYIEQEYNICKEMINLLPLKLEKLRQIK
;
A
#
# COMPACT_ATOMS: atom_id res chain seq x y z
N ASP A 1 49.27 1.42 80.14
CA ASP A 1 50.20 1.35 79.00
C ASP A 1 49.54 0.92 77.71
N SER A 2 49.16 1.89 76.89
CA SER A 2 49.19 1.79 75.41
C SER A 2 48.64 3.07 74.78
N SER A 3 49.13 4.22 75.24
CA SER A 3 49.24 5.42 74.43
C SER A 3 50.63 5.37 73.82
N ASP A 4 50.74 4.88 72.59
CA ASP A 4 51.77 5.29 71.63
C ASP A 4 51.78 4.33 70.43
N ARG A 5 51.22 4.82 69.31
CA ARG A 5 51.74 4.71 67.94
C ARG A 5 50.74 5.37 67.00
N LEU A 6 50.69 6.69 67.12
CA LEU A 6 50.39 7.56 66.00
C LEU A 6 51.48 7.39 64.93
N LEU A 7 51.05 7.54 63.67
CA LEU A 7 51.84 7.98 62.52
C LEU A 7 52.86 6.98 61.95
N GLN A 8 52.42 6.23 60.94
CA GLN A 8 53.18 6.21 59.69
C GLN A 8 52.20 6.19 58.52
N ALA A 9 52.19 7.31 57.81
CA ALA A 9 51.60 7.47 56.50
C ALA A 9 52.21 6.45 55.53
N ALA A 10 51.35 5.81 54.76
CA ALA A 10 51.70 5.33 53.44
C ALA A 10 50.56 5.80 52.53
N ASP A 11 50.80 6.96 51.92
CA ASP A 11 50.08 7.41 50.74
C ASP A 11 49.97 6.25 49.75
N ARG A 12 48.74 5.84 49.48
CA ARG A 12 48.42 5.16 48.22
C ARG A 12 47.45 6.06 47.50
N ASP A 13 47.99 6.77 46.52
CA ASP A 13 47.25 7.44 45.47
C ASP A 13 46.30 6.42 44.82
N VAL A 14 45.05 6.40 45.27
CA VAL A 14 43.98 5.70 44.55
C VAL A 14 43.38 6.70 43.58
N SER A 15 43.76 6.57 42.32
CA SER A 15 43.10 7.23 41.19
C SER A 15 41.59 6.93 41.24
N PRO A 16 40.69 7.93 41.08
CA PRO A 16 39.24 7.72 41.15
C PRO A 16 38.66 6.79 40.07
N ASN A 17 39.49 6.26 39.16
CA ASN A 17 39.09 5.47 37.99
C ASN A 17 39.62 4.03 37.98
N GLU A 18 40.07 3.48 39.11
CA GLU A 18 40.34 2.04 39.17
C GLU A 18 39.02 1.25 39.22
N ILE A 19 38.59 0.79 38.04
CA ILE A 19 37.55 -0.23 37.91
C ILE A 19 38.11 -1.51 38.55
N VAL A 20 37.69 -1.79 39.78
CA VAL A 20 37.89 -3.09 40.43
C VAL A 20 37.11 -4.12 39.61
N ARG A 21 37.78 -4.76 38.65
CA ARG A 21 37.21 -5.89 37.91
C ARG A 21 37.11 -7.06 38.88
N SER A 22 35.92 -7.31 39.41
CA SER A 22 35.67 -8.53 40.18
C SER A 22 35.91 -9.74 39.27
N SER A 23 36.78 -10.65 39.71
CA SER A 23 37.17 -11.87 39.00
C SER A 23 36.04 -12.91 38.87
N LEU A 24 34.80 -12.51 39.15
CA LEU A 24 33.60 -13.35 39.19
C LEU A 24 32.49 -12.81 38.28
N THR A 25 32.80 -11.92 37.34
CA THR A 25 31.85 -11.61 36.26
C THR A 25 31.79 -12.80 35.31
N PRO A 26 30.65 -13.50 35.18
CA PRO A 26 30.51 -14.53 34.16
C PRO A 26 30.72 -13.86 32.80
N GLN A 27 31.83 -14.18 32.14
CA GLN A 27 32.04 -13.81 30.75
C GLN A 27 31.06 -14.62 29.92
N PHE A 28 29.92 -14.02 29.60
CA PHE A 28 29.07 -14.53 28.54
C PHE A 28 29.83 -14.38 27.23
N GLN A 29 30.48 -15.46 26.81
CA GLN A 29 31.14 -15.54 25.53
C GLN A 29 30.04 -15.73 24.48
N PHE A 30 29.45 -14.63 24.02
CA PHE A 30 28.57 -14.63 22.86
C PHE A 30 29.40 -14.95 21.63
N GLN A 31 29.54 -16.24 21.33
CA GLN A 31 29.93 -16.67 20.00
C GLN A 31 28.76 -16.37 19.08
N LEU A 32 28.82 -15.20 18.42
CA LEU A 32 28.04 -14.97 17.21
C LEU A 32 28.53 -15.97 16.17
N THR A 33 27.90 -17.15 16.14
CA THR A 33 27.94 -17.98 14.94
C THR A 33 27.21 -17.17 13.88
N LEU A 34 27.99 -16.49 13.02
CA LEU A 34 27.46 -15.88 11.82
C LEU A 34 26.81 -17.02 11.03
N SER A 35 25.48 -17.09 11.11
CA SER A 35 24.70 -18.00 10.30
C SER A 35 25.15 -17.80 8.85
N THR A 36 25.24 -18.89 8.07
CA THR A 36 25.57 -18.82 6.65
C THR A 36 24.83 -17.64 6.03
N PRO A 37 25.52 -16.73 5.31
CA PRO A 37 24.88 -15.55 4.75
C PRO A 37 23.66 -16.01 3.98
N PRO A 38 22.50 -15.35 4.15
CA PRO A 38 21.28 -15.79 3.51
C PRO A 38 21.54 -15.83 1.99
N PRO A 39 20.90 -16.72 1.23
CA PRO A 39 21.18 -16.97 -0.18
C PRO A 39 20.73 -15.82 -1.10
N ILE A 40 20.68 -14.60 -0.58
CA ILE A 40 20.20 -13.38 -1.20
C ILE A 40 21.37 -12.43 -1.40
N THR A 41 21.39 -11.75 -2.54
CA THR A 41 22.45 -10.81 -2.88
C THR A 41 22.37 -9.53 -2.04
N CYS A 42 23.54 -8.97 -1.71
CA CYS A 42 23.67 -7.61 -1.17
C CYS A 42 23.85 -6.55 -2.27
N SER A 43 23.85 -6.96 -3.55
CA SER A 43 23.96 -6.06 -4.70
C SER A 43 22.59 -5.56 -5.16
N TYR A 44 22.59 -4.49 -5.96
CA TYR A 44 21.38 -4.06 -6.66
C TYR A 44 20.85 -5.14 -7.59
N ILE A 45 19.53 -5.30 -7.59
CA ILE A 45 18.79 -6.20 -8.48
C ILE A 45 18.54 -5.45 -9.80
N LEU A 46 19.03 -5.99 -10.91
CA LEU A 46 18.98 -5.31 -12.21
C LEU A 46 18.04 -5.98 -13.22
N ASP A 47 17.68 -7.24 -12.99
CA ASP A 47 16.86 -8.03 -13.91
C ASP A 47 15.85 -8.93 -13.17
N TYR A 48 14.95 -9.52 -13.94
CA TYR A 48 13.89 -10.37 -13.44
C TYR A 48 14.39 -11.65 -12.76
N GLU A 49 15.46 -12.27 -13.26
CA GLU A 49 15.94 -13.54 -12.69
C GLU A 49 16.59 -13.32 -11.31
N GLN A 50 17.32 -12.24 -11.15
CA GLN A 50 17.83 -11.80 -9.84
C GLN A 50 16.67 -11.45 -8.90
N ALA A 51 15.68 -10.67 -9.36
CA ALA A 51 14.51 -10.30 -8.56
C ALA A 51 13.72 -11.55 -8.13
N ARG A 52 13.61 -12.53 -9.00
CA ARG A 52 12.92 -13.79 -8.76
C ARG A 52 13.59 -14.63 -7.66
N GLN A 53 14.91 -14.66 -7.58
CA GLN A 53 15.60 -15.37 -6.50
C GLN A 53 15.27 -14.76 -5.13
N VAL A 54 15.30 -13.43 -5.03
CA VAL A 54 14.90 -12.71 -3.82
C VAL A 54 13.43 -12.94 -3.49
N PHE A 55 12.56 -12.89 -4.51
CA PHE A 55 11.14 -13.20 -4.38
C PHE A 55 10.92 -14.59 -3.78
N LEU A 56 11.57 -15.62 -4.31
CA LEU A 56 11.39 -17.00 -3.84
C LEU A 56 11.86 -17.17 -2.40
N PHE A 57 13.00 -16.57 -2.04
CA PHE A 57 13.49 -16.60 -0.66
C PHE A 57 12.51 -15.89 0.30
N ALA A 58 12.07 -14.68 -0.03
CA ALA A 58 11.14 -13.93 0.81
C ALA A 58 9.79 -14.66 0.95
N MET A 59 9.28 -15.22 -0.16
CA MET A 59 8.05 -15.99 -0.18
C MET A 59 8.13 -17.24 0.71
N ASP A 60 9.26 -17.95 0.72
CA ASP A 60 9.51 -19.07 1.62
C ASP A 60 9.40 -18.66 3.10
N LYS A 61 9.99 -17.52 3.47
CA LYS A 61 9.94 -16.99 4.84
C LYS A 61 8.56 -16.49 5.23
N ILE A 62 7.85 -15.81 4.32
CA ILE A 62 6.47 -15.40 4.55
C ILE A 62 5.57 -16.62 4.74
N ASN A 63 5.69 -17.65 3.90
CA ASN A 63 4.89 -18.88 4.02
C ASN A 63 5.18 -19.63 5.32
N SER A 64 6.46 -19.71 5.71
CA SER A 64 6.85 -20.30 7.00
C SER A 64 6.22 -19.52 8.16
N SER A 65 6.22 -18.19 8.09
CA SER A 65 5.64 -17.32 9.12
C SER A 65 4.11 -17.46 9.19
N LYS A 66 3.42 -17.53 8.04
CA LYS A 66 1.97 -17.72 7.96
C LYS A 66 1.50 -19.07 8.52
N SER A 67 2.38 -20.06 8.63
CA SER A 67 2.06 -21.33 9.30
C SER A 67 1.89 -21.18 10.81
N TYR A 68 2.50 -20.15 11.39
CA TYR A 68 2.43 -19.82 12.82
C TYR A 68 1.44 -18.66 13.07
N TYR A 69 1.62 -17.54 12.36
CA TYR A 69 0.76 -16.36 12.42
C TYR A 69 -0.47 -16.58 11.54
N ILE A 70 -1.35 -17.48 11.98
CA ILE A 70 -2.65 -17.69 11.36
C ILE A 70 -3.62 -16.57 11.75
N LEU A 71 -4.67 -16.36 10.95
CA LEU A 71 -5.61 -15.25 11.18
C LEU A 71 -6.26 -15.31 12.57
N ASP A 72 -6.62 -16.52 13.03
CA ASP A 72 -7.19 -16.72 14.38
C ASP A 72 -6.10 -16.51 15.45
N GLY A 73 -6.29 -15.50 16.30
CA GLY A 73 -5.34 -15.12 17.35
C GLY A 73 -4.23 -14.15 16.93
N PHE A 74 -3.89 -14.05 15.64
CA PHE A 74 -2.84 -13.15 15.12
C PHE A 74 -3.32 -12.29 13.94
N VAL A 75 -4.49 -11.65 14.06
CA VAL A 75 -5.13 -10.93 12.95
C VAL A 75 -4.18 -9.90 12.31
N THR A 76 -3.56 -9.02 13.11
CA THR A 76 -2.67 -7.98 12.58
C THR A 76 -1.45 -8.58 11.87
N ASP A 77 -0.73 -9.51 12.51
CA ASP A 77 0.47 -10.14 11.91
C ASP A 77 0.12 -10.91 10.63
N HIS A 78 -1.01 -11.63 10.63
CA HIS A 78 -1.47 -12.38 9.46
C HIS A 78 -1.80 -11.46 8.28
N VAL A 79 -2.43 -10.32 8.56
CA VAL A 79 -2.74 -9.28 7.57
C VAL A 79 -1.47 -8.69 6.98
N GLU A 80 -0.51 -8.31 7.84
CA GLU A 80 0.78 -7.76 7.41
C GLU A 80 1.52 -8.76 6.52
N LEU A 81 1.59 -10.04 6.89
CA LEU A 81 2.19 -11.09 6.06
C LEU A 81 1.49 -11.26 4.70
N CYS A 82 0.18 -11.03 4.64
CA CYS A 82 -0.57 -11.05 3.38
C CYS A 82 -0.30 -9.81 2.52
N GLN A 83 -0.21 -8.62 3.13
CA GLN A 83 0.21 -7.41 2.44
C GLN A 83 1.64 -7.52 1.94
N ASP A 84 2.57 -8.05 2.74
CA ASP A 84 3.95 -8.35 2.33
C ASP A 84 4.00 -9.26 1.11
N THR A 85 3.14 -10.29 1.06
CA THR A 85 3.00 -11.14 -0.12
C THR A 85 2.60 -10.33 -1.34
N SER A 86 1.60 -9.45 -1.19
CA SER A 86 1.11 -8.60 -2.27
C SER A 86 2.17 -7.60 -2.74
N GLN A 87 2.85 -6.93 -1.81
CA GLN A 87 3.94 -6.00 -2.10
C GLN A 87 5.11 -6.69 -2.78
N LEU A 88 5.47 -7.91 -2.36
CA LEU A 88 6.52 -8.70 -2.98
C LEU A 88 6.21 -9.00 -4.46
N TYR A 89 4.96 -9.35 -4.79
CA TYR A 89 4.52 -9.44 -6.19
C TYR A 89 4.63 -8.09 -6.90
N SER A 90 4.22 -6.99 -6.27
CA SER A 90 4.32 -5.64 -6.84
C SER A 90 5.76 -5.28 -7.23
N LYS A 91 6.73 -5.59 -6.36
CA LYS A 91 8.15 -5.35 -6.65
C LYS A 91 8.67 -6.25 -7.76
N LEU A 92 8.26 -7.52 -7.84
CA LEU A 92 8.67 -8.41 -8.92
C LEU A 92 8.08 -8.01 -10.28
N ILE A 93 6.83 -7.49 -10.31
CA ILE A 93 6.15 -7.01 -11.53
C ILE A 93 6.97 -5.92 -12.25
N PHE A 94 7.70 -5.08 -11.52
CA PHE A 94 8.55 -4.04 -12.08
C PHE A 94 9.59 -4.60 -13.06
N PHE A 95 10.17 -5.76 -12.75
CA PHE A 95 11.20 -6.41 -13.58
C PHE A 95 10.62 -7.29 -14.69
N GLU A 96 9.33 -7.61 -14.64
CA GLU A 96 8.69 -8.43 -15.66
C GLU A 96 8.44 -7.60 -16.93
N SER A 97 8.63 -8.21 -18.09
CA SER A 97 8.38 -7.57 -19.39
C SER A 97 7.11 -8.10 -20.05
N ASN A 98 6.74 -9.35 -19.77
CA ASN A 98 5.59 -10.01 -20.35
C ASN A 98 4.28 -9.55 -19.67
N ILE A 99 3.41 -8.88 -20.43
CA ILE A 99 2.14 -8.31 -19.93
C ILE A 99 1.21 -9.41 -19.36
N ASP A 100 1.17 -10.60 -19.95
CA ASP A 100 0.33 -11.70 -19.44
C ASP A 100 0.79 -12.18 -18.05
N ARG A 101 2.11 -12.23 -17.83
CA ARG A 101 2.68 -12.54 -16.51
C ARG A 101 2.39 -11.43 -15.52
N LYS A 102 2.54 -10.16 -15.88
CA LYS A 102 2.12 -9.02 -15.05
C LYS A 102 0.65 -9.12 -14.64
N CYS A 103 -0.24 -9.40 -15.59
CA CYS A 103 -1.67 -9.60 -15.32
C CYS A 103 -1.91 -10.73 -14.31
N LYS A 104 -1.24 -11.88 -14.47
CA LYS A 104 -1.36 -13.02 -13.54
C LYS A 104 -0.88 -12.67 -12.14
N MET A 105 0.21 -11.91 -12.03
CA MET A 105 0.76 -11.48 -10.75
C MET A 105 -0.16 -10.48 -10.05
N HIS A 106 -0.70 -9.47 -10.76
CA HIS A 106 -1.73 -8.58 -10.20
C HIS A 106 -2.99 -9.33 -9.80
N LYS A 107 -3.41 -10.32 -10.60
CA LYS A 107 -4.55 -11.17 -10.23
C LYS A 107 -4.28 -11.94 -8.93
N ARG A 108 -3.08 -12.49 -8.75
CA ARG A 108 -2.68 -13.15 -7.49
C ARG A 108 -2.75 -12.19 -6.29
N ARG A 109 -2.33 -10.93 -6.46
CA ARG A 109 -2.47 -9.88 -5.44
C ARG A 109 -3.94 -9.62 -5.10
N ILE A 110 -4.79 -9.43 -6.11
CA ILE A 110 -6.23 -9.23 -5.95
C ILE A 110 -6.86 -10.41 -5.20
N ASP A 111 -6.53 -11.64 -5.56
CA ASP A 111 -7.09 -12.83 -4.92
C ASP A 111 -6.74 -12.87 -3.41
N ILE A 112 -5.50 -12.53 -3.03
CA ILE A 112 -5.07 -12.44 -1.64
C ILE A 112 -5.83 -11.34 -0.89
N LEU A 113 -5.79 -10.11 -1.41
CA LEU A 113 -6.37 -8.94 -0.74
C LEU A 113 -7.90 -9.03 -0.63
N SER A 114 -8.56 -9.51 -1.68
CA SER A 114 -10.03 -9.63 -1.71
C SER A 114 -10.56 -10.75 -0.82
N SER A 115 -9.81 -11.84 -0.62
CA SER A 115 -10.16 -12.85 0.40
C SER A 115 -10.06 -12.24 1.79
N LEU A 116 -8.95 -11.56 2.05
CA LEU A 116 -8.65 -10.99 3.35
C LEU A 116 -9.67 -9.90 3.78
N CYS A 117 -10.10 -9.05 2.84
CA CYS A 117 -11.17 -8.07 3.09
C CYS A 117 -12.50 -8.70 3.52
N LYS A 118 -12.78 -9.96 3.16
CA LYS A 118 -14.01 -10.66 3.54
C LYS A 118 -13.93 -11.35 4.90
N GLU A 119 -12.71 -11.65 5.35
CA GLU A 119 -12.45 -12.42 6.57
C GLU A 119 -12.28 -11.51 7.79
N ILE A 120 -11.90 -10.25 7.59
CA ILE A 120 -11.64 -9.29 8.68
C ILE A 120 -12.90 -8.53 9.07
N SER A 121 -13.09 -8.36 10.38
CA SER A 121 -14.15 -7.49 10.92
C SER A 121 -13.78 -6.01 10.78
N GLU A 122 -14.57 -5.27 10.01
CA GLU A 122 -14.43 -3.82 9.86
C GLU A 122 -14.62 -3.05 11.18
N GLU A 123 -15.45 -3.58 12.08
CA GLU A 123 -15.71 -2.97 13.38
C GLU A 123 -14.45 -2.95 14.26
N HIS A 124 -13.71 -4.06 14.26
CA HIS A 124 -12.55 -4.26 15.14
C HIS A 124 -11.24 -3.80 14.50
N TYR A 125 -11.13 -3.89 13.16
CA TYR A 125 -9.88 -3.67 12.42
C TYR A 125 -10.04 -2.65 11.28
N LEU A 126 -10.83 -1.60 11.51
CA LEU A 126 -11.17 -0.57 10.50
C LEU A 126 -9.94 0.00 9.77
N TYR A 127 -8.85 0.24 10.50
CA TYR A 127 -7.60 0.74 9.91
C TYR A 127 -7.01 -0.24 8.89
N LEU A 128 -6.94 -1.54 9.23
CA LEU A 128 -6.44 -2.57 8.31
C LEU A 128 -7.37 -2.71 7.10
N VAL A 129 -8.68 -2.68 7.31
CA VAL A 129 -9.66 -2.73 6.21
C VAL A 129 -9.47 -1.55 5.25
N ARG A 130 -9.27 -0.33 5.76
CA ARG A 130 -8.97 0.85 4.93
C ARG A 130 -7.72 0.66 4.09
N GLN A 131 -6.64 0.15 4.68
CA GLN A 131 -5.39 -0.13 3.95
C GLN A 131 -5.59 -1.18 2.86
N LEU A 132 -6.28 -2.28 3.18
CA LEU A 132 -6.54 -3.38 2.26
C LEU A 132 -7.43 -2.96 1.09
N LEU A 133 -8.50 -2.21 1.36
CA LEU A 133 -9.39 -1.68 0.32
C LEU A 133 -8.62 -0.74 -0.62
N PHE A 134 -7.80 0.15 -0.07
CA PHE A 134 -7.02 1.08 -0.88
C PHE A 134 -6.04 0.32 -1.79
N GLU A 135 -5.26 -0.61 -1.23
CA GLU A 135 -4.31 -1.43 -2.02
C GLU A 135 -5.02 -2.29 -3.07
N LEU A 136 -6.18 -2.86 -2.73
CA LEU A 136 -6.99 -3.66 -3.65
C LEU A 136 -7.49 -2.82 -4.84
N GLY A 137 -7.97 -1.59 -4.57
CA GLY A 137 -8.38 -0.64 -5.59
C GLY A 137 -7.25 -0.27 -6.55
N GLU A 138 -6.04 -0.03 -6.03
CA GLU A 138 -4.84 0.20 -6.85
C GLU A 138 -4.50 -1.02 -7.72
N CYS A 139 -4.62 -2.23 -7.16
CA CYS A 139 -4.39 -3.46 -7.91
C CYS A 139 -5.37 -3.63 -9.08
N TYR A 140 -6.64 -3.30 -8.90
CA TYR A 140 -7.61 -3.26 -10.00
C TYR A 140 -7.25 -2.22 -11.05
N SER A 141 -6.78 -1.04 -10.64
CA SER A 141 -6.38 0.04 -11.54
C SER A 141 -5.22 -0.39 -12.45
N MET A 142 -4.19 -1.01 -11.85
CA MET A 142 -3.03 -1.55 -12.56
C MET A 142 -3.39 -2.70 -13.49
N LEU A 143 -4.24 -3.63 -13.04
CA LEU A 143 -4.70 -4.73 -13.89
C LEU A 143 -5.51 -4.23 -15.08
N LEU A 144 -6.35 -3.21 -14.89
CA LEU A 144 -7.11 -2.57 -15.96
C LEU A 144 -6.18 -1.93 -16.99
N ASP A 145 -5.14 -1.20 -16.55
CA ASP A 145 -4.14 -0.62 -17.46
C ASP A 145 -3.48 -1.68 -18.33
N LEU A 146 -2.99 -2.76 -17.72
CA LEU A 146 -2.38 -3.87 -18.45
C LEU A 146 -3.35 -4.51 -19.44
N LYS A 147 -4.62 -4.67 -19.05
CA LYS A 147 -5.66 -5.25 -19.93
C LYS A 147 -5.98 -4.37 -21.12
N LEU A 148 -5.89 -3.05 -20.98
CA LEU A 148 -6.08 -2.09 -22.07
C LEU A 148 -4.83 -1.97 -22.97
N GLU A 149 -3.64 -2.18 -22.41
CA GLU A 149 -2.38 -2.21 -23.16
C GLU A 149 -2.27 -3.46 -24.04
N GLN A 150 -2.84 -4.58 -23.58
CA GLN A 150 -3.00 -5.76 -24.41
C GLN A 150 -3.83 -5.39 -25.64
N LYS A 151 -3.26 -5.60 -26.85
CA LYS A 151 -3.88 -5.34 -28.15
C LYS A 151 -5.05 -6.31 -28.44
N TYR A 152 -6.00 -6.41 -27.51
CA TYR A 152 -7.22 -7.14 -27.72
C TYR A 152 -8.08 -6.44 -28.75
N ASP A 153 -8.93 -7.21 -29.43
CA ASP A 153 -10.04 -6.63 -30.15
C ASP A 153 -11.01 -6.03 -29.12
N LEU A 154 -10.91 -4.72 -28.93
CA LEU A 154 -11.76 -3.93 -28.02
C LEU A 154 -13.22 -3.90 -28.51
N ASN A 155 -13.52 -4.43 -29.69
CA ASN A 155 -14.88 -4.59 -30.19
C ASN A 155 -15.49 -5.96 -29.81
N SER A 156 -14.70 -6.88 -29.23
CA SER A 156 -15.20 -8.17 -28.78
C SER A 156 -16.03 -8.02 -27.51
N SER A 157 -17.30 -8.46 -27.54
CA SER A 157 -18.20 -8.46 -26.37
C SER A 157 -17.54 -9.03 -25.11
N LYS A 158 -16.81 -10.15 -25.26
CA LYS A 158 -16.11 -10.82 -24.15
C LYS A 158 -15.00 -9.96 -23.54
N THR A 159 -14.30 -9.18 -24.36
CA THR A 159 -13.25 -8.26 -23.88
C THR A 159 -13.89 -7.10 -23.15
N ILE A 160 -14.96 -6.55 -23.71
CA ILE A 160 -15.64 -5.40 -23.12
C ILE A 160 -16.28 -5.77 -21.78
N GLU A 161 -16.98 -6.90 -21.69
CA GLU A 161 -17.56 -7.41 -20.44
C GLU A 161 -16.50 -7.55 -19.34
N LYS A 162 -15.32 -8.09 -19.66
CA LYS A 162 -14.21 -8.22 -18.71
C LYS A 162 -13.68 -6.88 -18.24
N ILE A 163 -13.54 -5.92 -19.15
CA ILE A 163 -13.07 -4.56 -18.82
C ILE A 163 -14.10 -3.84 -17.95
N SER A 164 -15.37 -3.88 -18.33
CA SER A 164 -16.47 -3.30 -17.55
C SER A 164 -16.56 -3.92 -16.16
N HIS A 165 -16.40 -5.24 -16.04
CA HIS A 165 -16.39 -5.91 -14.74
C HIS A 165 -15.21 -5.45 -13.86
N LEU A 166 -14.00 -5.32 -14.42
CA LEU A 166 -12.85 -4.79 -13.67
C LEU A 166 -13.06 -3.34 -13.23
N ILE A 167 -13.66 -2.51 -14.08
CA ILE A 167 -14.03 -1.13 -13.76
C ILE A 167 -15.00 -1.11 -12.57
N GLN A 168 -16.06 -1.93 -12.61
CA GLN A 168 -17.04 -2.02 -11.54
C GLN A 168 -16.42 -2.47 -10.22
N LEU A 169 -15.54 -3.48 -10.24
CA LEU A 169 -14.84 -3.95 -9.05
C LEU A 169 -13.92 -2.87 -8.45
N GLY A 170 -13.19 -2.14 -9.31
CA GLY A 170 -12.33 -1.04 -8.88
C GLY A 170 -13.12 0.11 -8.24
N ILE A 171 -14.22 0.51 -8.88
CA ILE A 171 -15.11 1.55 -8.37
C ILE A 171 -15.73 1.12 -7.03
N SER A 172 -16.34 -0.07 -6.97
CA SER A 172 -17.00 -0.52 -5.74
C SER A 172 -16.04 -0.65 -4.57
N THR A 173 -14.78 -1.03 -4.83
CA THR A 173 -13.74 -1.10 -3.80
C THR A 173 -13.41 0.29 -3.23
N PHE A 174 -13.23 1.30 -4.08
CA PHE A 174 -12.96 2.66 -3.62
C PHE A 174 -14.19 3.35 -3.02
N GLU A 175 -15.39 3.09 -3.53
CA GLU A 175 -16.63 3.53 -2.90
C GLU A 175 -16.77 2.95 -1.50
N HIS A 176 -16.47 1.66 -1.34
CA HIS A 176 -16.45 1.03 -0.02
C HIS A 176 -15.42 1.69 0.90
N PHE A 177 -14.19 1.92 0.42
CA PHE A 177 -13.18 2.67 1.17
C PHE A 177 -13.69 4.04 1.63
N LEU A 178 -14.35 4.80 0.74
CA LEU A 178 -14.92 6.11 1.06
C LEU A 178 -16.03 6.00 2.11
N LEU A 179 -16.88 4.97 2.04
CA LEU A 179 -17.92 4.73 3.05
C LEU A 179 -17.31 4.50 4.43
N THR A 180 -16.16 3.83 4.52
CA THR A 180 -15.47 3.65 5.81
C THR A 180 -15.01 4.97 6.44
N MET A 181 -14.96 6.08 5.68
CA MET A 181 -14.56 7.41 6.14
C MET A 181 -15.73 8.28 6.60
N ASN A 182 -16.96 7.82 6.42
CA ASN A 182 -18.15 8.56 6.86
C ASN A 182 -18.21 8.66 8.40
N ASP A 183 -18.91 9.67 8.88
CA ASP A 183 -19.20 9.80 10.30
C ASP A 183 -20.02 8.61 10.79
N LYS A 184 -19.60 7.98 11.91
CA LYS A 184 -20.23 6.76 12.42
C LYS A 184 -21.69 6.95 12.87
N LYS A 185 -22.09 8.18 13.20
CA LYS A 185 -23.43 8.50 13.70
C LYS A 185 -24.37 8.93 12.58
N THR A 186 -23.91 9.81 11.69
CA THR A 186 -24.76 10.35 10.62
C THR A 186 -24.65 9.56 9.33
N ASN A 187 -23.58 8.76 9.16
CA ASN A 187 -23.19 8.12 7.90
C ASN A 187 -23.00 9.13 6.75
N GLU A 188 -22.72 10.39 7.08
CA GLU A 188 -22.44 11.45 6.10
C GLU A 188 -20.94 11.63 5.92
N LYS A 189 -20.56 12.19 4.77
CA LYS A 189 -19.16 12.53 4.51
C LYS A 189 -18.74 13.66 5.45
N PRO A 190 -17.60 13.55 6.14
CA PRO A 190 -17.12 14.63 7.00
C PRO A 190 -16.75 15.85 6.15
N GLU A 191 -16.94 17.04 6.72
CA GLU A 191 -16.51 18.28 6.07
C GLU A 191 -14.98 18.35 5.94
N ASN A 192 -14.27 17.86 6.96
CA ASN A 192 -12.81 17.78 7.00
C ASN A 192 -12.39 16.33 7.26
N TYR A 193 -11.54 15.80 6.39
CA TYR A 193 -10.90 14.50 6.63
C TYR A 193 -9.67 14.68 7.52
N ALA A 194 -9.36 13.68 8.35
CA ALA A 194 -8.12 13.67 9.14
C ALA A 194 -6.89 13.67 8.22
N ASP A 195 -5.83 14.37 8.63
CA ASP A 195 -4.60 14.56 7.84
C ASP A 195 -3.99 13.23 7.36
N GLU A 196 -4.08 12.17 8.18
CA GLU A 196 -3.57 10.85 7.82
C GLU A 196 -4.33 10.16 6.67
N TYR A 197 -5.59 10.56 6.42
CA TYR A 197 -6.43 9.95 5.37
C TYR A 197 -6.74 10.90 4.21
N VAL A 198 -6.59 12.22 4.37
CA VAL A 198 -7.02 13.21 3.37
C VAL A 198 -6.45 12.89 1.98
N ARG A 199 -5.16 12.54 1.90
CA ARG A 199 -4.51 12.15 0.66
C ARG A 199 -5.17 10.90 0.05
N SER A 200 -5.34 9.85 0.83
CA SER A 200 -5.95 8.59 0.37
C SER A 200 -7.41 8.77 -0.06
N VAL A 201 -8.17 9.63 0.63
CA VAL A 201 -9.55 9.96 0.25
C VAL A 201 -9.61 10.65 -1.10
N LEU A 202 -8.76 11.67 -1.32
CA LEU A 202 -8.74 12.39 -2.59
C LEU A 202 -8.23 11.49 -3.74
N LEU A 203 -7.25 10.63 -3.47
CA LEU A 203 -6.82 9.61 -4.42
C LEU A 203 -7.92 8.59 -4.74
N ALA A 204 -8.75 8.19 -3.78
CA ALA A 204 -9.88 7.30 -4.06
C ALA A 204 -10.86 7.93 -5.05
N TYR A 205 -11.21 9.21 -4.88
CA TYR A 205 -12.01 9.96 -5.87
C TYR A 205 -11.31 10.01 -7.24
N PHE A 206 -10.00 10.24 -7.24
CA PHE A 206 -9.21 10.28 -8.48
C PHE A 206 -9.26 8.93 -9.22
N TYR A 207 -9.07 7.82 -8.51
CA TYR A 207 -9.15 6.49 -9.07
C TYR A 207 -10.54 6.14 -9.60
N ILE A 208 -11.62 6.48 -8.88
CA ILE A 208 -13.00 6.30 -9.38
C ILE A 208 -13.18 7.08 -10.70
N GLY A 209 -12.75 8.34 -10.73
CA GLY A 209 -12.77 9.15 -11.95
C GLY A 209 -11.98 8.52 -13.10
N ARG A 210 -10.82 7.95 -12.80
CA ARG A 210 -9.96 7.25 -13.76
C ARG A 210 -10.59 5.96 -14.28
N PHE A 211 -11.24 5.16 -13.43
CA PHE A 211 -11.98 3.97 -13.84
C PHE A 211 -13.09 4.31 -14.83
N HIS A 212 -13.90 5.32 -14.50
CA HIS A 212 -14.94 5.79 -15.41
C HIS A 212 -14.37 6.30 -16.75
N SER A 213 -13.25 7.04 -16.73
CA SER A 213 -12.64 7.58 -17.95
C SER A 213 -12.19 6.51 -18.95
N LYS A 214 -11.97 5.28 -18.47
CA LYS A 214 -11.52 4.12 -19.25
C LYS A 214 -12.67 3.22 -19.74
N SER A 215 -13.92 3.55 -19.43
CA SER A 215 -15.06 2.76 -19.89
C SER A 215 -15.24 2.84 -21.42
N ILE A 216 -15.53 1.69 -22.02
CA ILE A 216 -15.70 1.53 -23.47
C ILE A 216 -17.18 1.65 -23.85
N HIS A 217 -18.09 1.14 -23.00
CA HIS A 217 -19.54 1.31 -23.12
C HIS A 217 -20.02 2.55 -22.37
N ASP A 218 -21.26 2.97 -22.64
CA ASP A 218 -21.96 4.07 -21.94
C ASP A 218 -21.10 5.32 -21.70
N ARG A 219 -20.28 5.65 -22.70
CA ARG A 219 -19.18 6.62 -22.59
C ARG A 219 -19.63 7.98 -22.10
N ILE A 220 -20.84 8.42 -22.47
CA ILE A 220 -21.38 9.72 -22.04
C ILE A 220 -21.61 9.73 -20.53
N GLU A 221 -22.26 8.69 -20.00
CA GLU A 221 -22.53 8.58 -18.56
C GLU A 221 -21.22 8.48 -17.78
N HIS A 222 -20.31 7.62 -18.21
CA HIS A 222 -19.03 7.46 -17.53
C HIS A 222 -18.15 8.72 -17.60
N ILE A 223 -18.10 9.44 -18.71
CA ILE A 223 -17.37 10.72 -18.75
C ILE A 223 -18.01 11.74 -17.80
N GLN A 224 -19.34 11.77 -17.70
CA GLN A 224 -20.03 12.63 -16.73
C GLN A 224 -19.66 12.26 -15.28
N GLN A 225 -19.61 10.97 -14.95
CA GLN A 225 -19.19 10.52 -13.63
C GLN A 225 -17.72 10.87 -13.36
N SER A 226 -16.83 10.67 -14.32
CA SER A 226 -15.42 11.06 -14.22
C SER A 226 -15.26 12.55 -13.91
N LEU A 227 -16.01 13.41 -14.62
CA LEU A 227 -16.05 14.85 -14.37
C LEU A 227 -16.53 15.18 -12.95
N ASN A 228 -17.58 14.51 -12.48
CA ASN A 228 -18.11 14.73 -11.12
C ASN A 228 -17.06 14.39 -10.06
N GLN A 229 -16.33 13.28 -10.20
CA GLN A 229 -15.29 12.90 -9.24
C GLN A 229 -14.11 13.89 -9.22
N TYR A 230 -13.66 14.36 -10.39
CA TYR A 230 -12.57 15.34 -10.45
C TYR A 230 -12.98 16.69 -9.86
N LYS A 231 -14.24 17.12 -10.04
CA LYS A 231 -14.77 18.32 -9.39
C LYS A 231 -14.71 18.25 -7.87
N ILE A 232 -15.07 17.10 -7.27
CA ILE A 232 -14.99 16.91 -5.81
C ILE A 232 -13.57 17.20 -5.30
N ILE A 233 -12.54 16.74 -6.00
CA ILE A 233 -11.14 16.95 -5.61
C ILE A 233 -10.78 18.44 -5.69
N VAL A 234 -11.11 19.09 -6.80
CA VAL A 234 -10.78 20.51 -6.99
C VAL A 234 -11.51 21.39 -5.98
N ASP A 235 -12.82 21.16 -5.79
CA ASP A 235 -13.63 21.91 -4.82
C ASP A 235 -13.12 21.72 -3.38
N TYR A 236 -12.60 20.53 -3.05
CA TYR A 236 -12.04 20.27 -1.72
C TYR A 236 -10.69 20.98 -1.51
N VAL A 237 -9.77 20.90 -2.48
CA VAL A 237 -8.45 21.56 -2.38
C VAL A 237 -8.59 23.08 -2.40
N ASP A 238 -9.53 23.62 -3.17
CA ASP A 238 -9.78 25.07 -3.21
C ASP A 238 -10.29 25.59 -1.85
N LYS A 239 -11.01 24.76 -1.08
CA LYS A 239 -11.42 25.06 0.30
C LYS A 239 -10.33 24.82 1.34
N HIS A 240 -9.40 23.90 1.06
CA HIS A 240 -8.32 23.51 1.97
C HIS A 240 -6.94 23.58 1.28
N PRO A 241 -6.39 24.79 1.04
CA PRO A 241 -5.16 24.97 0.25
C PRO A 241 -3.93 24.23 0.79
N ASN A 242 -3.88 24.01 2.10
CA ASN A 242 -2.87 23.22 2.80
C ASN A 242 -2.80 21.75 2.36
N VAL A 243 -3.83 21.22 1.70
CA VAL A 243 -3.86 19.85 1.19
C VAL A 243 -3.11 19.71 -0.14
N LEU A 244 -2.88 20.82 -0.85
CA LEU A 244 -2.29 20.83 -2.20
C LEU A 244 -0.93 20.13 -2.25
N GLU A 245 -0.09 20.30 -1.22
CA GLU A 245 1.26 19.70 -1.15
C GLU A 245 1.23 18.16 -1.27
N TYR A 246 0.15 17.51 -0.82
CA TYR A 246 0.06 16.05 -0.78
C TYR A 246 -0.42 15.41 -2.10
N ILE A 247 -1.06 16.21 -2.97
CA ILE A 247 -1.77 15.72 -4.17
C ILE A 247 -1.63 16.67 -5.37
N GLU A 248 -0.57 17.47 -5.42
CA GLU A 248 -0.38 18.52 -6.43
C GLU A 248 -0.51 17.97 -7.86
N GLN A 249 0.10 16.81 -8.12
CA GLN A 249 0.09 16.18 -9.43
C GLN A 249 -1.32 15.79 -9.86
N GLU A 250 -2.06 15.09 -9.00
CA GLU A 250 -3.43 14.66 -9.26
C GLU A 250 -4.39 15.84 -9.36
N TYR A 251 -4.22 16.86 -8.51
CA TYR A 251 -5.02 18.08 -8.55
C TYR A 251 -4.86 18.83 -9.88
N ASN A 252 -3.62 18.99 -10.36
CA ASN A 252 -3.36 19.63 -11.65
C ASN A 252 -4.01 18.85 -12.81
N ILE A 253 -3.91 17.52 -12.79
CA ILE A 253 -4.60 16.66 -13.76
C ILE A 253 -6.12 16.87 -13.66
N CYS A 254 -6.70 16.89 -12.46
CA CYS A 254 -8.13 17.11 -12.27
C CYS A 254 -8.58 18.47 -12.80
N LYS A 255 -7.84 19.55 -12.53
CA LYS A 255 -8.13 20.90 -13.05
C LYS A 255 -8.17 20.91 -14.58
N GLU A 256 -7.20 20.28 -15.23
CA GLU A 256 -7.21 20.16 -16.69
C GLU A 256 -8.41 19.34 -17.19
N MET A 257 -8.68 18.19 -16.55
CA MET A 257 -9.78 17.31 -16.95
C MET A 257 -11.15 17.97 -16.80
N ILE A 258 -11.38 18.80 -15.78
CA ILE A 258 -12.67 19.50 -15.61
C ILE A 258 -12.96 20.46 -16.76
N ASN A 259 -11.92 21.01 -17.40
CA ASN A 259 -12.06 21.86 -18.58
C ASN A 259 -12.21 21.04 -19.87
N LEU A 260 -11.53 19.89 -19.98
CA LEU A 260 -11.50 19.08 -21.19
C LEU A 260 -12.71 18.13 -21.36
N LEU A 261 -13.16 17.50 -20.28
CA LEU A 261 -14.23 16.49 -20.34
C LEU A 261 -15.59 17.06 -20.81
N PRO A 262 -16.02 18.28 -20.44
CA PRO A 262 -17.25 18.88 -20.98
C PRO A 262 -17.23 19.01 -22.51
N LEU A 263 -16.11 19.46 -23.08
CA LEU A 263 -15.94 19.58 -24.53
C LEU A 263 -16.03 18.21 -25.23
N LYS A 264 -15.49 17.17 -24.58
CA LYS A 264 -15.59 15.78 -25.06
C LYS A 264 -17.02 15.26 -25.01
N LEU A 265 -17.79 15.60 -23.97
CA LEU A 265 -19.20 15.24 -23.84
C LEU A 265 -20.05 15.86 -24.94
N GLU A 266 -19.86 17.15 -25.23
CA GLU A 266 -20.57 17.86 -26.30
C GLU A 266 -20.33 17.19 -27.66
N LYS A 267 -19.07 16.90 -27.98
CA LYS A 267 -18.72 16.19 -29.23
C LYS A 267 -19.37 14.81 -29.32
N LEU A 268 -19.39 14.04 -28.24
CA LEU A 268 -20.02 12.70 -28.25
C LEU A 268 -21.54 12.77 -28.38
N ARG A 269 -22.18 13.82 -27.85
CA ARG A 269 -23.62 14.04 -28.00
C ARG A 269 -24.02 14.45 -29.42
N GLN A 270 -23.13 15.11 -30.16
CA GLN A 270 -23.36 15.51 -31.55
C GLN A 270 -23.18 14.37 -32.58
N ILE A 271 -22.49 13.29 -32.20
CA ILE A 271 -22.23 12.12 -33.07
C ILE A 271 -23.35 11.06 -32.95
N LYS A 272 -24.18 11.13 -31.90
CA LYS A 272 -25.37 10.29 -31.73
C LYS A 272 -26.56 10.88 -32.48
#